data_AF-A0A420NYC0-F1
#
_entry.id   AF-A0A420NYC0-F1
#
_cell.length_a   1.000
_cell.length_b   1.000
_cell.length_c   1.000
_cell.angle_alpha   90.00
_cell.angle_beta   90.00
_cell.angle_gamma   90.00
#
_symmetry.space_group_name_H-M   'P 1'
#
loop_
_entity.id
_entity.type
_entity.pdbx_description
1 polymer ?
#
loop_
_entity_poly.entity_id
_entity_poly.type
_entity_poly.pdbx_seq_one_letter_code
_entity_poly.pdbx_strand_id
1 'polypeptide(L)'
;MEAEEISNHHGIANLFPRSVPHTLDKQQLLESQNCSETPSLSPTQWQELFSGHTPQRFEDKPKQACLHTEHSQQTPPVVSFDIDSILGFVTSPANSSPRDSVLFCFPLSRWFDVIFYPAVRQVYSVDRLQHLPASYRHALATGRAPKVEDRLLETPSYRTQLRMAYFLPPQGLQQLWGRILAAVLQPGLQDFRDPELFVEAKGTKLLFKYPDAPSDLLAVRENFDCKLHHVLDFSHICSDRLYVDVSNETCPLHDSVPSPEAQTYLWRRCCIRHHLDHLYDGNIPKSGQNFYHESMLRDAGGMTTLTPPTSRLRRGGILYDQMYSLTKEIIDAARTFPFL
;
A
#
# COMPACT_ATOMS: atom_id res chain seq x y z
N MET A 1 4.93 17.60 -23.43
CA MET A 1 4.38 18.97 -23.40
C MET A 1 3.17 18.95 -24.30
N GLU A 2 2.02 18.49 -23.76
CA GLU A 2 0.74 18.59 -24.48
C GLU A 2 0.25 20.01 -24.30
N ALA A 3 -0.15 20.66 -25.40
CA ALA A 3 -0.73 21.99 -25.35
C ALA A 3 -1.98 21.98 -24.46
N GLU A 4 -2.07 22.95 -23.55
CA GLU A 4 -3.27 23.25 -22.76
C GLU A 4 -4.38 23.75 -23.71
N GLU A 5 -5.09 22.84 -24.36
CA GLU A 5 -6.34 23.17 -25.03
C GLU A 5 -7.42 23.43 -23.97
N ILE A 6 -7.65 24.72 -23.71
CA ILE A 6 -8.59 25.28 -22.73
C ILE A 6 -10.04 24.79 -22.93
N SER A 7 -10.38 24.23 -24.10
CA SER A 7 -11.76 23.88 -24.49
C SER A 7 -12.33 22.59 -23.89
N ASN A 8 -11.50 21.64 -23.43
CA ASN A 8 -11.94 20.34 -22.88
C ASN A 8 -11.72 20.24 -21.36
N HIS A 9 -12.04 21.31 -20.62
CA HIS A 9 -11.93 21.38 -19.16
C HIS A 9 -13.31 21.62 -18.55
N HIS A 10 -13.82 20.65 -17.78
CA HIS A 10 -15.15 20.71 -17.18
C HIS A 10 -15.07 20.57 -15.64
N GLY A 11 -15.92 21.31 -14.94
CA GLY A 11 -16.19 21.03 -13.53
C GLY A 11 -16.88 19.66 -13.35
N ILE A 12 -16.75 19.05 -12.18
CA ILE A 12 -17.32 17.77 -11.78
C ILE A 12 -18.83 17.74 -12.05
N ALA A 13 -19.55 18.81 -11.70
CA ALA A 13 -20.99 18.94 -11.93
C ALA A 13 -21.38 18.97 -13.43
N ASN A 14 -20.42 19.17 -14.33
CA ASN A 14 -20.62 19.25 -15.77
C ASN A 14 -20.09 18.03 -16.54
N LEU A 15 -19.51 17.04 -15.84
CA LEU A 15 -19.04 15.79 -16.45
C LEU A 15 -20.21 14.89 -16.83
N PHE A 16 -21.15 14.74 -15.90
CA PHE A 16 -22.30 13.87 -16.06
C PHE A 16 -23.50 14.64 -16.62
N PRO A 17 -24.26 14.07 -17.56
CA PRO A 17 -25.55 14.63 -17.94
C PRO A 17 -26.45 14.72 -16.70
N ARG A 18 -27.13 15.86 -16.48
CA ARG A 18 -28.08 16.04 -15.35
C ARG A 18 -29.18 14.98 -15.27
N SER A 19 -29.43 14.28 -16.37
CA SER A 19 -30.41 13.18 -16.46
C SER A 19 -29.88 11.83 -15.96
N VAL A 20 -28.57 11.70 -15.69
CA VAL A 20 -27.96 10.49 -15.15
C VAL A 20 -28.09 10.52 -13.63
N PRO A 21 -28.68 9.50 -12.99
CA PRO A 21 -28.71 9.42 -11.54
C PRO A 21 -27.29 9.19 -11.02
N HIS A 22 -26.71 10.18 -10.34
CA HIS A 22 -25.47 10.05 -9.59
C HIS A 22 -25.67 10.32 -8.09
N THR A 23 -24.72 9.83 -7.30
CA THR A 23 -24.69 9.97 -5.84
C THR A 23 -24.31 11.37 -5.37
N LEU A 24 -23.72 12.20 -6.24
CA LEU A 24 -23.10 13.48 -5.84
C LEU A 24 -24.11 14.53 -5.33
N ASP A 25 -25.39 14.43 -5.70
CA ASP A 25 -26.43 15.44 -5.42
C ASP A 25 -27.75 14.82 -4.96
N LYS A 26 -27.74 13.51 -4.70
CA LYS A 26 -28.90 12.77 -4.18
C LYS A 26 -28.59 12.31 -2.76
N GLN A 27 -28.97 13.13 -1.78
CA GLN A 27 -28.84 12.83 -0.34
C GLN A 27 -29.49 11.50 0.09
N GLN A 28 -30.36 10.90 -0.74
CA GLN A 28 -31.22 9.78 -0.37
C GLN A 28 -31.12 8.56 -1.30
N LEU A 29 -30.01 8.38 -2.03
CA LEU A 29 -29.88 7.29 -3.00
C LEU A 29 -29.97 5.88 -2.35
N LEU A 30 -29.67 5.77 -1.05
CA LEU A 30 -29.72 4.52 -0.29
C LEU A 30 -31.00 4.36 0.56
N GLU A 31 -31.93 5.32 0.52
CA GLU A 31 -33.19 5.20 1.23
C GLU A 31 -34.15 4.27 0.48
N SER A 32 -34.71 3.28 1.18
CA SER A 32 -35.55 2.21 0.63
C SER A 32 -36.79 2.71 -0.12
N GLN A 33 -37.21 3.96 0.12
CA GLN A 33 -38.40 4.57 -0.46
C GLN A 33 -38.21 5.08 -1.91
N ASN A 34 -36.98 5.20 -2.42
CA ASN A 34 -36.69 5.77 -3.74
C ASN A 34 -36.33 4.73 -4.82
N CYS A 35 -36.49 3.43 -4.53
CA CYS A 35 -36.03 2.34 -5.40
C CYS A 35 -36.88 2.17 -6.69
N SER A 36 -38.08 2.77 -6.76
CA SER A 36 -39.02 2.60 -7.87
C SER A 36 -38.84 3.56 -9.05
N GLU A 37 -37.98 4.58 -8.94
CA GLU A 37 -37.77 5.60 -9.98
C GLU A 37 -36.30 5.70 -10.41
N THR A 38 -35.69 4.58 -10.81
CA THR A 38 -34.42 4.64 -11.54
C THR A 38 -34.71 4.96 -13.00
N PRO A 39 -34.39 6.17 -13.51
CA PRO A 39 -34.61 6.48 -14.91
C PRO A 39 -33.76 5.55 -15.80
N SER A 40 -34.40 4.86 -16.75
CA SER A 40 -33.70 4.01 -17.70
C SER A 40 -32.84 4.86 -18.64
N LEU A 41 -31.53 4.72 -18.56
CA LEU A 41 -30.61 5.42 -19.47
C LEU A 41 -30.67 4.80 -20.88
N SER A 42 -30.71 5.65 -21.89
CA SER A 42 -30.58 5.25 -23.29
C SER A 42 -29.15 4.76 -23.61
N PRO A 43 -28.94 3.98 -24.68
CA PRO A 43 -27.61 3.51 -25.08
C PRO A 43 -26.58 4.64 -25.28
N THR A 44 -27.02 5.79 -25.79
CA THR A 44 -26.17 6.98 -25.97
C THR A 44 -25.79 7.63 -24.65
N GLN A 45 -26.70 7.64 -23.66
CA GLN A 45 -26.40 8.12 -22.31
C GLN A 45 -25.46 7.17 -21.57
N TRP A 46 -25.63 5.85 -21.75
CA TRP A 46 -24.66 4.87 -21.23
C TRP A 46 -23.28 5.05 -21.87
N GLN A 47 -23.23 5.25 -23.19
CA GLN A 47 -21.99 5.53 -23.90
C GLN A 47 -21.33 6.82 -23.40
N GLU A 48 -22.09 7.91 -23.26
CA GLU A 48 -21.57 9.18 -22.73
C GLU A 48 -21.07 9.03 -21.29
N LEU A 49 -21.77 8.27 -20.45
CA LEU A 49 -21.38 8.05 -19.05
C LEU A 49 -20.06 7.28 -18.94
N PHE A 50 -19.90 6.18 -19.67
CA PHE A 50 -18.70 5.33 -19.56
C PHE A 50 -17.52 5.81 -20.39
N SER A 51 -17.78 6.48 -21.52
CA SER A 51 -16.72 6.92 -22.42
C SER A 51 -16.43 8.41 -22.30
N GLY A 52 -17.28 9.22 -21.66
CA GLY A 52 -17.16 10.67 -21.66
C GLY A 52 -17.40 11.33 -23.02
N HIS A 53 -17.84 10.58 -24.05
CA HIS A 53 -18.08 11.09 -25.40
C HIS A 53 -19.55 11.46 -25.59
N THR A 54 -19.80 12.71 -25.96
CA THR A 54 -21.12 13.16 -26.42
C THR A 54 -21.10 13.23 -27.95
N PRO A 55 -21.91 12.42 -28.67
CA PRO A 55 -22.05 12.57 -30.11
C PRO A 55 -22.45 14.01 -30.44
N GLN A 56 -21.74 14.65 -31.38
CA GLN A 56 -21.95 16.01 -31.89
C GLN A 56 -21.34 17.18 -31.11
N ARG A 57 -20.70 16.99 -29.94
CA ARG A 57 -20.25 18.14 -29.12
C ARG A 57 -18.76 18.35 -28.90
N PHE A 58 -17.87 17.40 -29.20
CA PHE A 58 -16.43 17.64 -29.07
C PHE A 58 -15.63 16.83 -30.07
N GLU A 59 -14.52 17.42 -30.54
CA GLU A 59 -13.48 16.79 -31.37
C GLU A 59 -12.93 15.54 -30.67
N ASP A 60 -13.42 14.35 -31.03
CA ASP A 60 -12.85 13.00 -30.80
C ASP A 60 -12.20 12.68 -29.43
N LYS A 61 -12.47 13.45 -28.38
CA LYS A 61 -11.83 13.33 -27.06
C LYS A 61 -12.88 13.26 -25.95
N PRO A 62 -12.68 12.40 -24.94
CA PRO A 62 -13.57 12.32 -23.78
C PRO A 62 -13.48 13.58 -22.91
N LYS A 63 -14.60 13.99 -22.29
CA LYS A 63 -14.65 15.09 -21.31
C LYS A 63 -13.63 14.86 -20.19
N GLN A 64 -12.89 15.91 -19.81
CA GLN A 64 -11.91 15.84 -18.71
C GLN A 64 -12.35 16.71 -17.53
N ALA A 65 -12.32 16.14 -16.33
CA ALA A 65 -12.55 16.86 -15.09
C ALA A 65 -11.35 17.74 -14.75
N CYS A 66 -11.61 19.04 -14.59
CA CYS A 66 -10.60 20.04 -14.28
C CYS A 66 -10.88 20.69 -12.93
N LEU A 67 -10.01 20.46 -11.94
CA LEU A 67 -10.16 21.09 -10.63
C LEU A 67 -9.83 22.60 -10.63
N HIS A 68 -9.31 23.15 -11.73
CA HIS A 68 -9.14 24.60 -11.89
C HIS A 68 -10.47 25.33 -12.10
N THR A 69 -11.51 24.63 -12.57
CA THR A 69 -12.86 25.19 -12.74
C THR A 69 -13.75 24.99 -11.51
N GLU A 70 -13.23 24.35 -10.46
CA GLU A 70 -13.96 24.09 -9.22
C GLU A 70 -13.58 25.09 -8.13
N HIS A 71 -14.59 25.65 -7.46
CA HIS A 71 -14.39 26.45 -6.25
C HIS A 71 -14.18 25.50 -5.07
N SER A 72 -12.92 25.26 -4.70
CA SER A 72 -12.60 24.51 -3.49
C SER A 72 -12.89 25.32 -2.23
N GLN A 73 -13.63 24.76 -1.29
CA GLN A 73 -13.76 25.32 0.06
C GLN A 73 -12.39 25.31 0.75
N GLN A 74 -12.04 26.41 1.41
CA GLN A 74 -10.82 26.49 2.21
C GLN A 74 -11.11 25.93 3.61
N THR A 75 -11.01 24.61 3.75
CA THR A 75 -10.98 23.99 5.08
C THR A 75 -9.53 23.98 5.58
N PRO A 76 -9.25 24.41 6.82
CA PRO A 76 -7.93 24.28 7.42
C PRO A 76 -7.51 22.81 7.54
N PRO A 77 -6.26 22.46 7.19
CA PRO A 77 -5.76 21.10 7.36
C PRO A 77 -5.27 20.84 8.79
N VAL A 78 -5.43 19.61 9.24
CA VAL A 78 -4.70 19.01 10.36
C VAL A 78 -3.69 18.03 9.79
N VAL A 79 -2.44 18.16 10.22
CA VAL A 79 -1.34 17.29 9.81
C VAL A 79 -0.95 16.39 10.97
N SER A 80 -0.78 15.11 10.70
CA SER A 80 -0.29 14.12 11.66
C SER A 80 0.73 13.21 11.00
N PHE A 81 1.68 12.71 11.79
CA PHE A 81 2.67 11.74 11.34
C PHE A 81 2.45 10.38 12.03
N ASP A 82 2.88 9.32 11.36
CA ASP A 82 2.78 7.95 11.85
C ASP A 82 3.87 7.04 11.24
N ILE A 83 3.93 5.80 11.70
CA ILE A 83 4.81 4.76 11.16
C ILE A 83 3.96 3.53 10.82
N ASP A 84 3.86 3.23 9.53
CA ASP A 84 2.96 2.19 9.03
C ASP A 84 3.59 0.79 9.09
N SER A 85 4.89 0.72 8.78
CA SER A 85 5.61 -0.55 8.73
C SER A 85 7.10 -0.43 9.09
N ILE A 86 7.64 -1.55 9.56
CA ILE A 86 9.04 -1.72 9.96
C ILE A 86 9.52 -3.03 9.37
N LEU A 87 10.61 -3.00 8.62
CA LEU A 87 11.24 -4.18 8.01
C LEU A 87 12.71 -4.21 8.41
N GLY A 88 13.21 -5.32 8.94
CA GLY A 88 14.59 -5.40 9.42
C GLY A 88 15.20 -6.78 9.29
N PHE A 89 16.49 -6.83 9.00
CA PHE A 89 17.28 -8.05 9.10
C PHE A 89 17.99 -8.12 10.44
N VAL A 90 17.99 -9.30 11.06
CA VAL A 90 18.67 -9.57 12.32
C VAL A 90 20.09 -10.02 12.04
N THR A 91 21.07 -9.59 12.83
CA THR A 91 22.44 -10.10 12.76
C THR A 91 22.42 -11.61 13.03
N SER A 92 22.82 -12.40 12.04
CA SER A 92 23.01 -13.83 12.24
C SER A 92 24.24 -14.04 13.15
N PRO A 93 24.17 -14.93 14.15
CA PRO A 93 25.36 -15.38 14.88
C PRO A 93 26.34 -16.18 14.00
N ALA A 94 25.92 -16.60 12.80
CA ALA A 94 26.78 -17.23 11.81
C ALA A 94 27.39 -16.16 10.88
N ASN A 95 28.69 -16.30 10.60
CA ASN A 95 29.56 -15.29 10.00
C ASN A 95 28.98 -14.46 8.84
N SER A 96 29.40 -13.20 8.83
CA SER A 96 29.07 -12.14 7.89
C SER A 96 29.60 -12.38 6.47
N SER A 97 28.69 -12.56 5.52
CA SER A 97 28.91 -12.24 4.11
C SER A 97 27.56 -12.01 3.43
N PRO A 98 27.25 -10.79 2.94
CA PRO A 98 25.98 -10.55 2.26
C PRO A 98 26.05 -11.09 0.83
N ARG A 99 25.20 -12.07 0.50
CA ARG A 99 24.81 -12.36 -0.88
C ARG A 99 23.30 -12.43 -0.96
N ASP A 100 22.70 -11.37 -1.49
CA ASP A 100 21.29 -11.31 -1.84
C ASP A 100 20.95 -12.47 -2.78
N SER A 101 20.26 -13.47 -2.25
CA SER A 101 19.79 -14.62 -3.01
C SER A 101 18.27 -14.62 -2.96
N VAL A 102 17.65 -14.09 -4.00
CA VAL A 102 16.19 -14.18 -4.18
C VAL A 102 15.84 -15.66 -4.39
N LEU A 103 15.11 -16.25 -3.44
CA LEU A 103 14.73 -17.66 -3.50
C LEU A 103 13.63 -17.88 -4.56
N PHE A 104 13.95 -18.63 -5.61
CA PHE A 104 12.97 -19.17 -6.57
C PHE A 104 12.07 -20.25 -5.90
N CYS A 105 11.00 -20.68 -6.57
CA CYS A 105 10.08 -21.71 -6.04
C CYS A 105 10.75 -23.03 -5.64
N PHE A 106 11.76 -23.49 -6.39
CA PHE A 106 12.49 -24.74 -6.11
C PHE A 106 13.33 -24.68 -4.81
N PRO A 107 14.13 -23.62 -4.57
CA PRO A 107 14.77 -23.39 -3.28
C PRO A 107 13.79 -23.35 -2.10
N LEU A 108 12.60 -22.76 -2.26
CA LEU A 108 11.63 -22.63 -1.16
C LEU A 108 11.01 -23.97 -0.74
N SER A 109 10.67 -24.85 -1.68
CA SER A 109 10.16 -26.16 -1.32
C SER A 109 11.20 -26.99 -0.58
N ARG A 110 12.45 -26.94 -1.04
CA ARG A 110 13.56 -27.66 -0.42
C ARG A 110 13.88 -27.12 0.97
N TRP A 111 13.93 -25.79 1.14
CA TRP A 111 14.08 -25.16 2.45
C TRP A 111 12.99 -25.62 3.42
N PHE A 112 11.73 -25.55 2.99
CA PHE A 112 10.61 -25.91 3.86
C PHE A 112 10.61 -27.40 4.21
N ASP A 113 10.69 -28.28 3.21
CA ASP A 113 10.47 -29.73 3.38
C ASP A 113 11.69 -30.44 3.97
N VAL A 114 12.91 -29.94 3.74
CA VAL A 114 14.15 -30.62 4.15
C VAL A 114 14.80 -29.98 5.39
N ILE A 115 14.60 -28.67 5.60
CA ILE A 115 15.24 -27.94 6.71
C ILE A 115 14.21 -27.51 7.76
N PHE A 116 13.30 -26.61 7.38
CA PHE A 116 12.46 -25.89 8.33
C PHE A 116 11.43 -26.81 9.00
N TYR A 117 10.62 -27.52 8.22
CA TYR A 117 9.53 -28.34 8.77
C TYR A 117 10.03 -29.55 9.58
N PRO A 118 11.07 -30.29 9.16
CA PRO A 118 11.69 -31.30 10.01
C PRO A 118 12.19 -30.74 11.35
N ALA A 119 12.78 -29.54 11.35
CA ALA A 119 13.21 -28.88 12.59
C ALA A 119 12.02 -28.53 13.50
N VAL A 120 10.93 -27.99 12.92
CA VAL A 120 9.68 -27.70 13.65
C VAL A 120 9.11 -28.97 14.30
N ARG A 121 9.08 -30.09 13.58
CA ARG A 121 8.59 -31.39 14.10
C ARG A 121 9.41 -31.96 15.25
N GLN A 122 10.67 -31.57 15.38
CA GLN A 122 11.55 -31.99 16.47
C GLN A 122 11.37 -31.13 17.74
N VAL A 123 10.79 -29.94 17.61
CA VAL A 123 10.68 -28.95 18.69
C VAL A 123 9.27 -28.89 19.26
N TYR A 124 8.25 -28.94 18.40
CA TYR A 124 6.87 -28.75 18.81
C TYR A 124 6.08 -30.07 18.87
N SER A 125 5.16 -30.14 19.82
CA SER A 125 4.28 -31.28 20.07
C SER A 125 3.17 -31.40 19.01
N VAL A 126 2.56 -32.59 18.94
CA VAL A 126 1.56 -32.94 17.91
C VAL A 126 0.34 -32.02 17.94
N ASP A 127 -0.08 -31.54 19.12
CA ASP A 127 -1.18 -30.59 19.26
C ASP A 127 -0.92 -29.24 18.58
N ARG A 128 0.35 -28.88 18.36
CA ARG A 128 0.76 -27.71 17.59
C ARG A 128 0.95 -28.05 16.12
N LEU A 129 1.60 -29.17 15.84
CA LEU A 129 1.91 -29.60 14.48
C LEU A 129 0.65 -29.82 13.62
N GLN A 130 -0.48 -30.19 14.21
CA GLN A 130 -1.75 -30.34 13.49
C GLN A 130 -2.26 -29.04 12.83
N HIS A 131 -1.80 -27.88 13.28
CA HIS A 131 -2.17 -26.57 12.72
C HIS A 131 -1.15 -26.04 11.69
N LEU A 132 -0.10 -26.81 11.41
CA LEU A 132 0.95 -26.46 10.46
C LEU A 132 0.83 -27.30 9.19
N PRO A 133 1.25 -26.77 8.02
CA PRO A 133 1.14 -27.51 6.78
C PRO A 133 2.16 -28.66 6.76
N ALA A 134 1.74 -29.80 6.22
CA ALA A 134 2.56 -31.01 6.17
C ALA A 134 3.74 -30.96 5.18
N SER A 135 3.73 -29.99 4.26
CA SER A 135 4.78 -29.77 3.25
C SER A 135 4.65 -28.36 2.66
N TYR A 136 5.66 -27.93 1.90
CA TYR A 136 5.60 -26.70 1.11
C TYR A 136 4.41 -26.70 0.15
N ARG A 137 4.14 -27.84 -0.50
CA ARG A 137 3.03 -27.96 -1.44
C ARG A 137 1.69 -27.78 -0.74
N HIS A 138 1.55 -28.30 0.48
CA HIS A 138 0.37 -28.06 1.31
C HIS A 138 0.28 -26.57 1.68
N ALA A 139 1.36 -25.97 2.19
CA ALA A 139 1.40 -24.55 2.57
C ALA A 139 1.01 -23.62 1.40
N LEU A 140 1.54 -23.91 0.21
CA LEU A 140 1.26 -23.17 -1.02
C LEU A 140 -0.20 -23.34 -1.45
N ALA A 141 -0.77 -24.54 -1.34
CA ALA A 141 -2.18 -24.78 -1.64
C ALA A 141 -3.08 -24.00 -0.68
N THR A 142 -2.82 -24.06 0.62
CA THR A 142 -3.56 -23.29 1.64
C THR A 142 -3.46 -21.78 1.40
N GLY A 143 -2.26 -21.27 1.09
CA GLY A 143 -2.07 -19.84 0.79
C GLY A 143 -2.75 -19.37 -0.50
N ARG A 144 -3.06 -20.29 -1.41
CA ARG A 144 -3.81 -20.01 -2.65
C ARG A 144 -5.32 -20.19 -2.50
N ALA A 145 -5.78 -20.99 -1.53
CA ALA A 145 -7.20 -21.33 -1.39
C ALA A 145 -8.12 -20.09 -1.29
N PRO A 146 -7.85 -19.09 -0.43
CA PRO A 146 -8.68 -17.87 -0.39
C PRO A 146 -8.74 -17.16 -1.76
N LYS A 147 -7.65 -17.17 -2.52
CA LYS A 147 -7.58 -16.50 -3.84
C LYS A 147 -8.46 -17.18 -4.88
N VAL A 148 -8.55 -18.51 -4.81
CA VAL A 148 -9.38 -19.32 -5.71
C VAL A 148 -10.85 -19.24 -5.28
N GLU A 149 -11.11 -19.30 -3.96
CA GLU A 149 -12.44 -19.24 -3.37
C GLU A 149 -13.09 -17.87 -3.60
N ASP A 150 -12.34 -16.77 -3.45
CA ASP A 150 -12.81 -15.40 -3.65
C ASP A 150 -12.82 -14.95 -5.11
N ARG A 151 -12.48 -15.84 -6.06
CA ARG A 151 -12.44 -15.56 -7.52
C ARG A 151 -11.62 -14.33 -7.91
N LEU A 152 -10.58 -14.01 -7.15
CA LEU A 152 -9.71 -12.87 -7.44
C LEU A 152 -8.95 -13.13 -8.75
N LEU A 153 -9.02 -12.19 -9.70
CA LEU A 153 -8.28 -12.28 -10.96
C LEU A 153 -6.78 -12.37 -10.68
N GLU A 154 -6.09 -13.37 -11.26
CA GLU A 154 -4.64 -13.46 -11.14
C GLU A 154 -3.98 -12.29 -11.88
N THR A 155 -3.40 -11.35 -11.13
CA THR A 155 -2.54 -10.31 -11.67
C THR A 155 -1.07 -10.58 -11.28
N PRO A 156 -0.10 -10.02 -12.01
CA PRO A 156 1.32 -10.16 -11.67
C PRO A 156 1.68 -9.70 -10.25
N SER A 157 0.97 -8.71 -9.70
CA SER A 157 1.17 -8.23 -8.31
C SER A 157 0.58 -9.19 -7.27
N TYR A 158 -0.45 -9.98 -7.62
CA TYR A 158 -1.05 -10.96 -6.70
C TYR A 158 -0.23 -12.26 -6.58
N ARG A 159 0.57 -12.60 -7.59
CA ARG A 159 1.50 -13.76 -7.55
C ARG A 159 2.70 -13.50 -6.62
N THR A 160 3.11 -12.25 -6.45
CA THR A 160 4.25 -11.84 -5.59
C THR A 160 3.90 -11.77 -4.09
N GLN A 161 2.63 -11.88 -3.70
CA GLN A 161 2.18 -11.71 -2.30
C GLN A 161 1.60 -12.99 -1.65
N LEU A 162 2.06 -14.18 -2.03
CA LEU A 162 1.67 -15.42 -1.30
C LEU A 162 2.45 -15.50 0.02
N ARG A 163 1.92 -14.89 1.09
CA ARG A 163 2.49 -14.96 2.43
C ARG A 163 2.00 -16.23 3.13
N MET A 164 2.89 -17.19 3.33
CA MET A 164 2.63 -18.40 4.14
C MET A 164 3.01 -18.10 5.60
N ALA A 165 2.07 -17.55 6.37
CA ALA A 165 2.28 -17.16 7.76
C ALA A 165 1.66 -18.18 8.72
N TYR A 166 2.47 -18.70 9.64
CA TYR A 166 2.02 -19.62 10.68
C TYR A 166 2.57 -19.16 12.04
N PHE A 167 1.75 -19.28 13.07
CA PHE A 167 2.15 -18.91 14.43
C PHE A 167 2.99 -20.03 15.06
N LEU A 168 4.16 -19.66 15.61
CA LEU A 168 5.01 -20.54 16.40
C LEU A 168 5.21 -19.95 17.80
N PRO A 169 4.93 -20.71 18.89
CA PRO A 169 5.13 -20.23 20.25
C PRO A 169 6.60 -19.89 20.56
N PRO A 170 6.86 -18.83 21.36
CA PRO A 170 8.22 -18.34 21.62
C PRO A 170 9.11 -19.35 22.35
N GLN A 171 8.54 -20.23 23.17
CA GLN A 171 9.29 -21.17 24.02
C GLN A 171 10.16 -22.15 23.21
N GLY A 172 9.79 -22.44 21.96
CA GLY A 172 10.54 -23.34 21.08
C GLY A 172 11.50 -22.65 20.11
N LEU A 173 11.46 -21.31 19.99
CA LEU A 173 12.13 -20.61 18.89
C LEU A 173 13.67 -20.74 18.94
N GLN A 174 14.26 -20.67 20.13
CA GLN A 174 15.70 -20.84 20.28
C GLN A 174 16.16 -22.25 19.86
N GLN A 175 15.43 -23.28 20.29
CA GLN A 175 15.73 -24.66 19.91
C GLN A 175 15.51 -24.87 18.41
N LEU A 176 14.43 -24.33 17.85
CA LEU A 176 14.14 -24.37 16.42
C LEU A 176 15.27 -23.73 15.61
N TRP A 177 15.73 -22.54 16.00
CA TRP A 177 16.83 -21.85 15.32
C TRP A 177 18.11 -22.69 15.35
N GLY A 178 18.47 -23.25 16.51
CA GLY A 178 19.62 -24.15 16.62
C GLY A 178 19.52 -25.39 15.72
N ARG A 179 18.32 -25.97 15.57
CA ARG A 179 18.07 -27.10 14.66
C ARG A 179 18.22 -26.70 13.19
N ILE A 180 17.73 -25.52 12.80
CA ILE A 180 17.87 -24.98 11.45
C ILE A 180 19.36 -24.76 11.13
N LEU A 181 20.10 -24.11 12.03
CA LEU A 181 21.54 -23.90 11.88
C LEU A 181 22.31 -25.22 11.74
N ALA A 182 21.95 -26.25 12.52
CA ALA A 182 22.56 -27.56 12.38
C ALA A 182 22.21 -28.24 11.03
N ALA A 183 20.99 -28.07 10.54
CA ALA A 183 20.53 -28.67 9.29
C ALA A 183 21.24 -28.07 8.07
N VAL A 184 21.43 -26.74 8.01
CA VAL A 184 22.11 -26.09 6.87
C VAL A 184 23.60 -26.42 6.77
N LEU A 185 24.19 -26.98 7.83
CA LEU A 185 25.56 -27.48 7.82
C LEU A 185 25.69 -28.89 7.24
N GLN A 186 24.58 -29.62 7.02
CA GLN A 186 24.63 -30.98 6.50
C GLN A 186 25.10 -31.02 5.02
N PRO A 187 25.82 -32.08 4.62
CA PRO A 187 26.20 -32.27 3.23
C PRO A 187 24.99 -32.24 2.29
N GLY A 188 25.10 -31.45 1.23
CA GLY A 188 24.06 -31.28 0.22
C GLY A 188 23.24 -30.01 0.39
N LEU A 189 23.22 -29.38 1.57
CA LEU A 189 22.42 -28.17 1.84
C LEU A 189 23.25 -26.88 1.84
N GLN A 190 24.39 -26.88 1.12
CA GLN A 190 25.33 -25.76 1.12
C GLN A 190 24.77 -24.49 0.48
N ASP A 191 23.71 -24.61 -0.32
CA ASP A 191 22.94 -23.52 -0.90
C ASP A 191 22.09 -22.73 0.12
N PHE A 192 21.93 -23.25 1.34
CA PHE A 192 21.19 -22.60 2.43
C PHE A 192 22.08 -22.16 3.60
N ARG A 193 23.39 -22.04 3.37
CA ARG A 193 24.33 -21.56 4.39
C ARG A 193 23.99 -20.13 4.81
N ASP A 194 24.29 -19.84 6.06
CA ASP A 194 24.13 -18.52 6.69
C ASP A 194 22.69 -17.97 6.60
N PRO A 195 21.68 -18.72 7.09
CA PRO A 195 20.32 -18.22 7.10
C PRO A 195 20.21 -17.00 8.01
N GLU A 196 19.35 -16.06 7.61
CA GLU A 196 19.07 -14.83 8.34
C GLU A 196 17.59 -14.77 8.75
N LEU A 197 17.32 -14.07 9.85
CA LEU A 197 15.96 -13.77 10.27
C LEU A 197 15.55 -12.40 9.75
N PHE A 198 14.33 -12.34 9.22
CA PHE A 198 13.69 -11.11 8.78
C PHE A 198 12.50 -10.80 9.69
N VAL A 199 12.48 -9.58 10.21
CA VAL A 199 11.42 -9.05 11.08
C VAL A 199 10.57 -8.09 10.26
N GLU A 200 9.25 -8.26 10.34
CA GLU A 200 8.28 -7.39 9.69
C GLU A 200 7.16 -7.05 10.68
N ALA A 201 6.91 -5.75 10.85
CA ALA A 201 5.71 -5.23 11.47
C ALA A 201 4.97 -4.37 10.44
N LYS A 202 3.67 -4.62 10.26
CA LYS A 202 2.78 -3.88 9.34
C LYS A 202 1.49 -3.48 10.04
N GLY A 203 0.90 -2.39 9.60
CA GLY A 203 -0.32 -1.86 10.21
C GLY A 203 -0.06 -1.26 11.58
N THR A 204 1.16 -0.76 11.82
CA THR A 204 1.54 -0.13 13.10
C THR A 204 1.16 1.34 13.18
N LYS A 205 0.49 1.86 12.14
CA LYS A 205 0.06 3.25 12.01
C LYS A 205 -0.55 3.83 13.29
N LEU A 206 -1.62 3.22 13.80
CA LEU A 206 -2.29 3.68 15.01
C LEU A 206 -1.49 3.47 16.30
N LEU A 207 -0.52 2.55 16.31
CA LEU A 207 0.35 2.31 17.46
C LEU A 207 1.35 3.45 17.66
N PHE A 208 1.86 4.02 16.58
CA PHE A 208 2.87 5.09 16.61
C PHE A 208 2.29 6.48 16.37
N LYS A 209 1.04 6.59 15.91
CA LYS A 209 0.32 7.84 15.80
C LYS A 209 0.14 8.48 17.17
N TYR A 210 0.30 9.79 17.23
CA TYR A 210 0.08 10.54 18.46
C TYR A 210 -1.43 10.70 18.72
N PRO A 211 -1.91 10.63 19.99
CA PRO A 211 -3.33 10.73 20.30
C PRO A 211 -3.92 12.10 19.93
N ASP A 212 -3.14 13.16 20.11
CA ASP A 212 -3.53 14.53 19.81
C ASP A 212 -2.89 14.97 18.49
N ALA A 213 -3.70 15.54 17.60
CA ALA A 213 -3.23 16.21 16.40
C ALA A 213 -3.25 17.74 16.60
N PRO A 214 -2.32 18.50 15.99
CA PRO A 214 -1.24 18.04 15.14
C PRO A 214 -0.09 17.40 15.92
N SER A 215 0.59 16.43 15.31
CA SER A 215 1.87 15.91 15.80
C SER A 215 2.99 16.34 14.88
N ASP A 216 4.17 16.60 15.43
CA ASP A 216 5.38 16.76 14.63
C ASP A 216 6.12 15.43 14.47
N LEU A 217 7.03 15.38 13.49
CA LEU A 217 7.80 14.17 13.19
C LEU A 217 8.75 13.79 14.33
N LEU A 218 9.22 14.76 15.12
CA LEU A 218 10.14 14.50 16.22
C LEU A 218 9.44 13.71 17.35
N ALA A 219 8.23 14.13 17.73
CA ALA A 219 7.41 13.44 18.72
C ALA A 219 7.09 12.00 18.29
N VAL A 220 6.78 11.78 17.01
CA VAL A 220 6.55 10.43 16.47
C VAL A 220 7.82 9.59 16.52
N ARG A 221 8.97 10.17 16.17
CA ARG A 221 10.27 9.49 16.25
C ARG A 221 10.62 9.11 17.69
N GLU A 222 10.46 10.01 18.67
CA GLU A 222 10.77 9.72 20.08
C GLU A 222 9.85 8.63 20.64
N ASN A 223 8.56 8.66 20.30
CA ASN A 223 7.59 7.62 20.64
C ASN A 223 7.95 6.28 20.00
N PHE A 224 8.37 6.29 18.74
CA PHE A 224 8.83 5.12 18.00
C PHE A 224 10.07 4.50 18.64
N ASP A 225 11.12 5.31 18.88
CA ASP A 225 12.37 4.86 19.50
C ASP A 225 12.08 4.23 20.87
N CYS A 226 11.32 4.93 21.74
CA CYS A 226 10.95 4.41 23.06
C CYS A 226 10.22 3.06 23.00
N LYS A 227 9.19 2.95 22.16
CA LYS A 227 8.37 1.73 22.05
C LYS A 227 9.14 0.58 21.42
N LEU A 228 9.93 0.84 20.38
CA LEU A 228 10.62 -0.21 19.65
C LEU A 228 11.78 -0.77 20.49
N HIS A 229 12.51 0.07 21.23
CA HIS A 229 13.54 -0.39 22.17
C HIS A 229 12.99 -1.22 23.33
N HIS A 230 11.68 -1.14 23.62
CA HIS A 230 11.04 -1.99 24.62
C HIS A 230 10.74 -3.40 24.10
N VAL A 231 10.61 -3.57 22.79
CA VAL A 231 10.17 -4.83 22.16
C VAL A 231 11.32 -5.52 21.40
N LEU A 232 12.26 -4.75 20.85
CA LEU A 232 13.38 -5.23 20.08
C LEU A 232 14.71 -4.81 20.73
N ASP A 233 15.62 -5.77 20.80
CA ASP A 233 17.02 -5.50 21.09
C ASP A 233 17.76 -5.13 19.79
N PHE A 234 18.05 -3.83 19.63
CA PHE A 234 18.71 -3.30 18.44
C PHE A 234 20.17 -3.73 18.31
N SER A 235 20.80 -4.28 19.35
CA SER A 235 22.13 -4.89 19.21
C SER A 235 22.10 -6.10 18.25
N HIS A 236 20.92 -6.68 18.04
CA HIS A 236 20.68 -7.76 17.10
C HIS A 236 20.11 -7.30 15.75
N ILE A 237 19.82 -6.01 15.54
CA ILE A 237 19.27 -5.52 14.26
C ILE A 237 20.39 -4.94 13.39
N CYS A 238 20.41 -5.33 12.11
CA CYS A 238 21.31 -4.72 11.13
C CYS A 238 20.78 -3.32 10.79
N SER A 239 21.41 -2.27 11.31
CA SER A 239 20.97 -0.89 11.13
C SER A 239 21.00 -0.42 9.67
N ASP A 240 21.88 -0.98 8.84
CA ASP A 240 21.97 -0.73 7.40
C ASP A 240 20.92 -1.48 6.56
N ARG A 241 20.22 -2.43 7.19
CA ARG A 241 19.13 -3.23 6.61
C ARG A 241 17.85 -3.14 7.45
N LEU A 242 17.65 -1.99 8.10
CA LEU A 242 16.42 -1.58 8.76
C LEU A 242 15.72 -0.52 7.91
N TYR A 243 14.45 -0.75 7.60
CA TYR A 243 13.62 0.12 6.79
C TYR A 243 12.37 0.48 7.59
N VAL A 244 12.03 1.77 7.62
CA VAL A 244 10.88 2.30 8.35
C VAL A 244 10.04 3.10 7.38
N ASP A 245 8.75 2.78 7.31
CA ASP A 245 7.76 3.48 6.49
C ASP A 245 7.11 4.58 7.32
N VAL A 246 7.55 5.81 7.07
CA VAL A 246 7.09 7.03 7.76
C VAL A 246 6.01 7.68 6.90
N SER A 247 4.85 7.92 7.50
CA SER A 247 3.69 8.48 6.82
C SER A 247 3.33 9.85 7.39
N ASN A 248 2.81 10.72 6.52
CA ASN A 248 2.15 11.96 6.84
C ASN A 248 0.69 11.88 6.37
N GLU A 249 -0.24 12.26 7.24
CA GLU A 249 -1.65 12.37 6.93
C GLU A 249 -2.12 13.81 7.09
N THR A 250 -2.71 14.35 6.02
CA THR A 250 -3.36 15.66 6.01
C THR A 250 -4.87 15.46 5.89
N CYS A 251 -5.61 15.86 6.92
CA CYS A 251 -7.06 15.69 7.01
C CYS A 251 -7.75 17.05 7.24
N PRO A 252 -9.00 17.25 6.79
CA PRO A 252 -9.75 18.47 7.08
C PRO A 252 -10.00 18.64 8.59
N LEU A 253 -9.90 19.86 9.12
CA LEU A 253 -10.19 20.16 10.53
C LEU A 253 -11.70 20.09 10.77
N HIS A 254 -12.11 19.12 11.60
CA HIS A 254 -13.51 18.78 11.88
C HIS A 254 -14.35 19.95 12.44
N ASP A 255 -13.75 20.86 13.19
CA ASP A 255 -14.50 21.92 13.91
C ASP A 255 -14.70 23.23 13.11
N SER A 256 -14.24 23.27 11.86
CA SER A 256 -14.20 24.52 11.07
C SER A 256 -15.41 24.77 10.17
N VAL A 257 -16.29 23.77 9.97
CA VAL A 257 -17.47 23.88 9.10
C VAL A 257 -18.71 23.41 9.86
N PRO A 258 -19.80 24.21 9.94
CA PRO A 258 -21.05 23.81 10.60
C PRO A 258 -21.83 22.68 9.90
N SER A 259 -21.32 22.13 8.79
CA SER A 259 -22.01 21.13 7.96
C SER A 259 -21.22 19.81 7.93
N PRO A 260 -21.88 18.65 8.10
CA PRO A 260 -21.25 17.33 8.22
C PRO A 260 -20.95 16.69 6.85
N GLU A 261 -20.52 17.49 5.87
CA GLU A 261 -20.16 16.91 4.57
C GLU A 261 -18.79 16.24 4.67
N ALA A 262 -18.71 14.99 4.22
CA ALA A 262 -17.45 14.26 4.18
C ALA A 262 -16.49 14.96 3.21
N GLN A 263 -15.30 15.31 3.70
CA GLN A 263 -14.29 16.06 2.95
C GLN A 263 -13.00 15.23 2.81
N THR A 264 -12.35 15.34 1.65
CA THR A 264 -11.01 14.79 1.41
C THR A 264 -10.17 15.77 0.62
N TYR A 265 -8.86 15.79 0.87
CA TYR A 265 -7.93 16.59 0.08
C TYR A 265 -7.44 15.80 -1.13
N LEU A 266 -7.51 16.43 -2.30
CA LEU A 266 -6.97 15.90 -3.55
C LEU A 266 -5.60 16.49 -3.87
N TRP A 267 -4.66 15.63 -4.23
CA TRP A 267 -3.36 16.07 -4.74
C TRP A 267 -3.49 16.56 -6.17
N ARG A 268 -3.28 17.86 -6.39
CA ARG A 268 -3.20 18.41 -7.74
C ARG A 268 -1.91 17.95 -8.41
N ARG A 269 -1.98 17.60 -9.69
CA ARG A 269 -0.86 17.17 -10.52
C ARG A 269 0.26 18.21 -10.58
N CYS A 270 -0.07 19.49 -10.60
CA CYS A 270 0.92 20.57 -10.55
C CYS A 270 1.68 20.61 -9.21
N CYS A 271 1.01 20.37 -8.08
CA CYS A 271 1.63 20.28 -6.76
C CYS A 271 2.55 19.07 -6.65
N ILE A 272 2.14 17.91 -7.17
CA ILE A 272 3.00 16.72 -7.24
C ILE A 272 4.25 16.99 -8.07
N ARG A 273 4.11 17.62 -9.24
CA ARG A 273 5.27 17.99 -10.08
C ARG A 273 6.21 18.95 -9.36
N HIS A 274 5.65 19.97 -8.71
CA HIS A 274 6.42 20.92 -7.93
C HIS A 274 7.17 20.26 -6.76
N HIS A 275 6.54 19.28 -6.09
CA HIS A 275 7.17 18.45 -5.07
C HIS A 275 8.32 17.63 -5.66
N LEU A 276 8.13 16.98 -6.80
CA LEU A 276 9.21 16.26 -7.50
C LEU A 276 10.37 17.19 -7.90
N ASP A 277 10.07 18.38 -8.42
CA ASP A 277 11.08 19.37 -8.77
C ASP A 277 11.91 19.75 -7.54
N HIS A 278 11.27 19.96 -6.38
CA HIS A 278 11.98 20.21 -5.13
C HIS A 278 12.78 18.99 -4.66
N LEU A 279 12.16 17.81 -4.70
CA LEU A 279 12.74 16.56 -4.24
C LEU A 279 14.03 16.22 -5.00
N TYR A 280 14.07 16.55 -6.30
CA TYR A 280 15.20 16.24 -7.19
C TYR A 280 15.99 17.46 -7.67
N ASP A 281 15.85 18.62 -7.02
CA ASP A 281 16.55 19.86 -7.40
C ASP A 281 16.39 20.20 -8.92
N GLY A 282 15.18 20.02 -9.45
CA GLY A 282 14.82 20.20 -10.87
C GLY A 282 15.28 19.08 -11.81
N ASN A 283 16.04 18.10 -11.31
CA ASN A 283 16.58 16.99 -12.10
C ASN A 283 15.79 15.70 -11.88
N ILE A 284 14.48 15.75 -12.17
CA ILE A 284 13.59 14.60 -12.00
C ILE A 284 14.12 13.40 -12.82
N PRO A 285 14.21 12.19 -12.22
CA PRO A 285 14.65 11.00 -12.93
C PRO A 285 13.75 10.67 -14.13
N LYS A 286 14.31 10.01 -15.15
CA LYS A 286 13.54 9.58 -16.34
C LYS A 286 12.62 8.38 -16.07
N SER A 287 12.83 7.69 -14.95
CA SER A 287 12.17 6.44 -14.61
C SER A 287 12.09 6.26 -13.10
N GLY A 288 11.11 5.48 -12.64
CA GLY A 288 10.87 5.21 -11.23
C GLY A 288 9.77 6.09 -10.64
N GLN A 289 9.18 6.99 -11.41
CA GLN A 289 8.02 7.80 -11.05
C GLN A 289 6.80 7.23 -11.78
N ASN A 290 5.77 6.84 -11.03
CA ASN A 290 4.50 6.44 -11.60
C ASN A 290 3.42 7.37 -11.06
N PHE A 291 2.70 8.02 -11.98
CA PHE A 291 1.54 8.83 -11.65
C PHE A 291 0.27 8.00 -11.86
N TYR A 292 -0.65 8.09 -10.92
CA TYR A 292 -1.94 7.39 -10.96
C TYR A 292 -3.04 8.44 -10.96
N HIS A 293 -3.93 8.38 -11.95
CA HIS A 293 -5.08 9.27 -12.00
C HIS A 293 -6.08 8.93 -10.89
N GLU A 294 -6.56 9.93 -10.17
CA GLU A 294 -7.57 9.75 -9.13
C GLU A 294 -8.96 9.87 -9.77
N SER A 295 -9.81 8.83 -9.70
CA SER A 295 -11.24 8.92 -10.07
C SER A 295 -11.53 9.59 -11.43
N MET A 296 -10.74 9.28 -12.47
CA MET A 296 -10.83 9.89 -13.81
C MET A 296 -10.59 11.42 -13.86
N LEU A 297 -10.02 11.99 -12.79
CA LEU A 297 -9.60 13.38 -12.75
C LEU A 297 -8.26 13.54 -13.49
N ARG A 298 -8.24 14.42 -14.49
CA ARG A 298 -7.02 14.71 -15.27
C ARG A 298 -5.93 15.34 -14.41
N ASP A 299 -6.37 16.27 -13.55
CA ASP A 299 -5.50 17.19 -12.83
C ASP A 299 -5.27 16.78 -11.38
N ALA A 300 -5.82 15.64 -10.93
CA ALA A 300 -5.58 15.08 -9.61
C ALA A 300 -5.14 13.62 -9.69
N GLY A 301 -4.35 13.20 -8.72
CA GLY A 301 -3.80 11.86 -8.73
C GLY A 301 -2.92 11.55 -7.55
N GLY A 302 -2.49 10.30 -7.49
CA GLY A 302 -1.39 9.86 -6.66
C GLY A 302 -0.10 9.75 -7.45
N MET A 303 1.00 9.57 -6.73
CA MET A 303 2.31 9.32 -7.32
C MET A 303 3.11 8.38 -6.42
N THR A 304 3.84 7.47 -7.03
CA THR A 304 4.98 6.79 -6.40
C THR A 304 6.27 7.24 -7.05
N THR A 305 7.33 7.39 -6.26
CA THR A 305 8.67 7.65 -6.78
C THR A 305 9.72 6.80 -6.08
N LEU A 306 10.59 6.16 -6.85
CA LEU A 306 11.78 5.48 -6.37
C LEU A 306 12.99 6.39 -6.50
N THR A 307 13.76 6.53 -5.43
CA THR A 307 14.97 7.35 -5.46
C THR A 307 16.07 6.60 -6.22
N PRO A 308 16.67 7.23 -7.26
CA PRO A 308 17.77 6.59 -7.97
C PRO A 308 18.96 6.30 -7.03
N PRO A 309 19.72 5.21 -7.26
CA PRO A 309 20.90 4.88 -6.46
C PRO A 309 21.91 6.03 -6.31
N THR A 310 22.01 6.87 -7.35
CA THR A 310 22.94 8.01 -7.43
C THR A 310 22.40 9.31 -6.82
N SER A 311 21.12 9.35 -6.42
CA SER A 311 20.48 10.56 -5.87
C SER A 311 20.98 10.90 -4.47
N ARG A 312 20.92 12.19 -4.10
CA ARG A 312 21.20 12.65 -2.73
C ARG A 312 20.25 12.01 -1.71
N LEU A 313 18.99 11.83 -2.08
CA LEU A 313 17.96 11.22 -1.23
C LEU A 313 18.29 9.77 -0.89
N ARG A 314 18.72 8.98 -1.87
CA ARG A 314 19.17 7.61 -1.64
C ARG A 314 20.35 7.56 -0.67
N ARG A 315 21.33 8.46 -0.85
CA ARG A 315 22.46 8.59 0.11
C ARG A 315 22.00 9.01 1.50
N GLY A 316 20.90 9.76 1.59
CA GLY A 316 20.25 10.14 2.84
C GLY A 316 19.29 9.08 3.41
N GLY A 317 19.18 7.89 2.81
CA GLY A 317 18.37 6.79 3.30
C GLY A 317 16.92 6.75 2.80
N ILE A 318 16.48 7.72 1.99
CA ILE A 318 15.12 7.72 1.41
C ILE A 318 15.15 6.84 0.17
N LEU A 319 14.39 5.75 0.18
CA LEU A 319 14.35 4.75 -0.92
C LEU A 319 13.16 4.94 -1.85
N TYR A 320 12.06 5.41 -1.30
CA TYR A 320 10.73 5.45 -1.90
C TYR A 320 9.92 6.58 -1.27
N ASP A 321 9.06 7.21 -2.04
CA ASP A 321 8.05 8.17 -1.57
C ASP A 321 6.73 7.91 -2.32
N GLN A 322 5.62 8.11 -1.62
CA GLN A 322 4.28 7.92 -2.15
C GLN A 322 3.33 9.00 -1.66
N MET A 323 2.66 9.63 -2.62
CA MET A 323 1.64 10.64 -2.40
C MET A 323 0.31 10.10 -2.91
N TYR A 324 -0.72 10.14 -2.09
CA TYR A 324 -2.08 9.76 -2.47
C TYR A 324 -3.09 10.45 -1.56
N SER A 325 -4.33 10.54 -2.03
CA SER A 325 -5.44 11.08 -1.25
C SER A 325 -5.98 10.03 -0.29
N LEU A 326 -6.34 10.44 0.92
CA LEU A 326 -6.85 9.54 1.96
C LEU A 326 -8.32 9.18 1.68
N THR A 327 -8.54 8.31 0.71
CA THR A 327 -9.88 7.89 0.26
C THR A 327 -10.14 6.44 0.68
N LYS A 328 -10.04 6.14 1.98
CA LYS A 328 -10.14 4.76 2.51
C LYS A 328 -11.58 4.27 2.69
N GLU A 329 -12.56 5.18 2.69
CA GLU A 329 -13.97 4.86 2.94
C GLU A 329 -14.76 4.53 1.66
N ILE A 330 -14.28 4.93 0.47
CA ILE A 330 -14.96 4.66 -0.82
C ILE A 330 -14.62 3.25 -1.31
N ILE A 331 -14.66 2.30 -0.39
CA ILE A 331 -14.43 0.90 -0.69
C ILE A 331 -15.62 0.13 -0.14
N ASP A 332 -16.13 -0.84 -0.91
CA ASP A 332 -17.23 -1.67 -0.43
C ASP A 332 -16.85 -2.47 0.83
N ALA A 333 -17.82 -3.15 1.44
CA ALA A 333 -17.60 -3.95 2.65
C ALA A 333 -16.51 -5.03 2.49
N ALA A 334 -16.07 -5.34 1.26
CA ALA A 334 -15.03 -6.32 0.93
C ALA A 334 -13.70 -5.69 0.50
N ARG A 335 -13.51 -4.37 0.68
CA ARG A 335 -12.33 -3.63 0.20
C ARG A 335 -12.17 -3.63 -1.33
N THR A 336 -13.26 -3.70 -2.08
CA THR A 336 -13.29 -3.49 -3.55
C THR A 336 -13.69 -2.06 -3.90
N PHE A 337 -12.96 -1.43 -4.81
CA PHE A 337 -13.38 -0.14 -5.36
C PHE A 337 -14.71 -0.31 -6.13
N PRO A 338 -15.69 0.57 -5.93
CA PRO A 338 -17.01 0.43 -6.54
C PRO A 338 -16.99 0.57 -8.08
N PHE A 339 -15.92 1.16 -8.63
CA PHE A 339 -15.72 1.30 -10.07
C PHE A 339 -14.26 0.94 -10.39
N LEU A 340 -14.06 -0.14 -11.13
CA LEU A 340 -12.77 -0.57 -11.69
C LEU A 340 -12.69 -0.21 -13.17
#